data_AF-A0A7C5MGP9-F1
#
_entry.id   AF-A0A7C5MGP9-F1
#
_cell.length_a   1.000
_cell.length_b   1.000
_cell.length_c   1.000
_cell.angle_alpha   90.00
_cell.angle_beta   90.00
_cell.angle_gamma   90.00
#
_symmetry.space_group_name_H-M   'P 1'
#
loop_
_entity.id
_entity.type
_entity.pdbx_description
1 polymer ?
#
loop_
_entity_poly.entity_id
_entity_poly.type
_entity_poly.pdbx_seq_one_letter_code
_entity_poly.pdbx_strand_id
1 'polypeptide(L)'
;THEPWTGAGNDGDLCTGPDVCGEDGVCKGPPKDCDDHNTCTKDACDPKKGCVHTVVSGPCDDGSLCTTDDFCLPNGVCGGKPVSCDDKNPCTKDSCAPATGCVHEPTSGLCNDGNACTENDNCATGKCAGTPVNCDDKNQCTADSCHPASGCQHTQVAGPCDDGKSCTENDHCEAGVCVGTPVGLCCTPEWTAPVDAVYSLELGASGQPGEGLDVDGKASTCSPTDNCSGGIDNSMSVLAPVANPELQKALQKGDVVVLFEHRGFNTNGTPFMLAFWGGAPVNKGCDPSQQSCTYLVDPVMMNQECKPMYGFNNAKVVGNKLTAGGVGYNWPLHIPVTGGTMIHLTVANAQIQATLTISLGKPVAMEGVLAGAVPKASIVDAIKAIPDDQLPPGLTKDMLIGMLDMLIKNDIDTDGDKNLDAASVGVKFKAASASIAGLKP
;
A
#
# COMPACT_ATOMS: atom_id res chain seq x y z
N THR A 1 105.73 61.16 -39.00
CA THR A 1 104.91 60.71 -37.87
C THR A 1 103.54 60.35 -38.41
N HIS A 2 103.28 59.05 -38.59
CA HIS A 2 101.96 58.55 -38.98
C HIS A 2 101.02 58.64 -37.78
N GLU A 3 99.86 59.24 -37.98
CA GLU A 3 98.71 58.97 -37.11
C GLU A 3 98.17 57.56 -37.45
N PRO A 4 97.86 56.71 -36.46
CA PRO A 4 97.31 55.39 -36.70
C PRO A 4 95.84 55.52 -37.13
N TRP A 5 95.50 54.83 -38.23
CA TRP A 5 94.15 54.70 -38.72
C TRP A 5 93.32 53.89 -37.69
N THR A 6 92.37 54.54 -37.02
CA THR A 6 91.44 53.90 -36.05
C THR A 6 90.11 53.52 -36.70
N GLY A 7 90.10 53.22 -38.00
CA GLY A 7 88.94 52.64 -38.68
C GLY A 7 88.84 51.16 -38.35
N ALA A 8 87.71 50.70 -37.82
CA ALA A 8 87.37 49.29 -37.78
C ALA A 8 87.29 48.78 -39.24
N GLY A 9 88.37 48.19 -39.75
CA GLY A 9 88.40 47.66 -41.10
C GLY A 9 87.56 46.39 -41.19
N ASN A 10 86.80 46.27 -42.28
CA ASN A 10 85.89 45.18 -42.60
C ASN A 10 86.21 44.72 -44.02
N ASP A 11 86.20 43.41 -44.28
CA ASP A 11 86.60 42.83 -45.56
C ASP A 11 85.51 42.90 -46.67
N GLY A 12 84.34 43.45 -46.32
CA GLY A 12 83.19 43.60 -47.19
C GLY A 12 82.41 42.30 -47.41
N ASP A 13 82.85 41.20 -46.79
CA ASP A 13 82.19 39.90 -46.84
C ASP A 13 81.36 39.72 -45.56
N LEU A 14 80.03 39.69 -45.73
CA LEU A 14 79.12 39.51 -44.59
C LEU A 14 79.18 38.09 -43.99
N CYS A 15 79.97 37.20 -44.58
CA CYS A 15 80.19 35.81 -44.20
C CYS A 15 81.48 35.59 -43.40
N THR A 16 82.17 36.64 -43.02
CA THR A 16 83.37 36.59 -42.18
C THR A 16 83.25 37.58 -41.03
N GLY A 17 83.85 37.24 -39.88
CA GLY A 17 83.95 38.18 -38.76
C GLY A 17 84.12 37.52 -37.39
N PRO A 18 84.77 38.20 -36.41
CA PRO A 18 85.33 39.55 -36.51
C PRO A 18 86.59 39.61 -37.39
N ASP A 19 86.68 40.65 -38.23
CA ASP A 19 87.79 40.81 -39.19
C ASP A 19 89.03 41.40 -38.54
N VAL A 20 90.20 40.92 -38.96
CA VAL A 20 91.49 41.48 -38.57
C VAL A 20 92.20 41.97 -39.84
N CYS A 21 92.66 43.23 -39.82
CA CYS A 21 93.32 43.85 -40.97
C CYS A 21 94.85 43.83 -40.81
N GLY A 22 95.53 43.39 -41.86
CA GLY A 22 96.98 43.46 -41.96
C GLY A 22 97.48 44.88 -42.25
N GLU A 23 98.80 45.09 -42.12
CA GLU A 23 99.45 46.37 -42.45
C GLU A 23 99.35 46.75 -43.95
N ASP A 24 98.92 45.82 -44.81
CA ASP A 24 98.64 45.99 -46.24
C ASP A 24 97.21 46.50 -46.53
N GLY A 25 96.39 46.70 -45.49
CA GLY A 25 95.01 47.18 -45.60
C GLY A 25 94.00 46.10 -46.01
N VAL A 26 94.40 44.83 -46.09
CA VAL A 26 93.49 43.72 -46.36
C VAL A 26 92.94 43.17 -45.03
N CYS A 27 91.62 43.17 -44.90
CA CYS A 27 90.92 42.59 -43.76
C CYS A 27 90.46 41.17 -44.11
N LYS A 28 90.47 40.24 -43.14
CA LYS A 28 89.83 38.91 -43.23
C LYS A 28 89.33 38.46 -41.86
N GLY A 29 88.16 37.86 -41.81
CA GLY A 29 87.62 37.19 -40.62
C GLY A 29 87.48 35.67 -40.77
N PRO A 30 87.29 34.92 -39.67
CA PRO A 30 86.89 33.53 -39.73
C PRO A 30 85.48 33.40 -40.35
N PRO A 31 85.13 32.25 -40.97
CA PRO A 31 83.80 32.02 -41.51
C PRO A 31 82.73 32.21 -40.43
N LYS A 32 81.69 32.96 -40.79
CA LYS A 32 80.50 33.19 -39.98
C LYS A 32 79.65 31.94 -39.97
N ASP A 33 79.26 31.51 -38.78
CA ASP A 33 78.27 30.45 -38.62
C ASP A 33 76.88 30.99 -39.00
N CYS A 34 76.25 30.32 -39.96
CA CYS A 34 74.91 30.64 -40.44
C CYS A 34 73.90 29.54 -40.11
N ASP A 35 74.24 28.58 -39.26
CA ASP A 35 73.30 27.58 -38.77
C ASP A 35 72.18 28.26 -37.97
N ASP A 36 70.94 28.16 -38.45
CA ASP A 36 69.76 28.65 -37.71
C ASP A 36 69.12 27.56 -36.84
N HIS A 37 69.74 26.37 -36.81
CA HIS A 37 69.28 25.16 -36.13
C HIS A 37 67.89 24.70 -36.58
N ASN A 38 67.44 25.09 -37.78
CA ASN A 38 66.19 24.61 -38.36
C ASN A 38 66.47 23.55 -39.43
N THR A 39 66.13 22.30 -39.12
CA THR A 39 66.27 21.15 -40.04
C THR A 39 65.50 21.32 -41.36
N CYS A 40 64.51 22.21 -41.40
CA CYS A 40 63.69 22.53 -42.58
C CYS A 40 64.22 23.69 -43.42
N THR A 41 65.38 24.24 -43.07
CA THR A 41 66.13 25.18 -43.90
C THR A 41 67.48 24.59 -44.27
N LYS A 42 68.01 25.08 -45.38
CA LYS A 42 69.40 24.88 -45.77
C LYS A 42 70.12 26.20 -45.67
N ASP A 43 71.13 26.21 -44.82
CA ASP A 43 71.89 27.42 -44.54
C ASP A 43 73.03 27.59 -45.53
N ALA A 44 73.14 28.83 -46.01
CA ALA A 44 74.24 29.26 -46.84
C ALA A 44 74.60 30.69 -46.48
N CYS A 45 75.87 31.03 -46.59
CA CYS A 45 76.29 32.41 -46.46
C CYS A 45 76.51 33.04 -47.84
N ASP A 46 75.74 34.09 -48.13
CA ASP A 46 75.90 34.93 -49.31
C ASP A 46 76.78 36.12 -48.94
N PRO A 47 77.97 36.30 -49.56
CA PRO A 47 78.91 37.36 -49.20
C PRO A 47 78.34 38.79 -49.19
N LYS A 48 77.21 39.02 -49.86
CA LYS A 48 76.53 40.33 -49.94
C LYS A 48 75.24 40.43 -49.14
N LYS A 49 74.58 39.30 -48.85
CA LYS A 49 73.31 39.27 -48.09
C LYS A 49 73.49 38.75 -46.66
N GLY A 50 74.65 38.20 -46.34
CA GLY A 50 74.91 37.49 -45.08
C GLY A 50 74.27 36.10 -45.10
N CYS A 51 73.83 35.64 -43.93
CA CYS A 51 73.19 34.33 -43.81
C CYS A 51 71.85 34.30 -44.57
N VAL A 52 71.68 33.26 -45.40
CA VAL A 52 70.48 32.98 -46.18
C VAL A 52 70.02 31.56 -45.86
N HIS A 53 68.76 31.43 -45.46
CA HIS A 53 68.13 30.17 -45.07
C HIS A 53 67.05 29.82 -46.09
N THR A 54 67.24 28.74 -46.86
CA THR A 54 66.29 28.33 -47.92
C THR A 54 65.49 27.12 -47.46
N VAL A 55 64.16 27.21 -47.51
CA VAL A 55 63.27 26.09 -47.14
C VAL A 55 63.58 24.85 -47.97
N VAL A 56 63.70 23.70 -47.29
CA VAL A 56 63.88 22.38 -47.92
C VAL A 56 62.71 21.46 -47.62
N SER A 57 62.49 20.47 -48.48
CA SER A 57 61.53 19.39 -48.25
C SER A 57 62.25 18.15 -47.75
N GLY A 58 61.73 17.50 -46.72
CA GLY A 58 62.30 16.27 -46.18
C GLY A 58 61.65 15.87 -44.86
N PRO A 59 61.96 14.66 -44.37
CA PRO A 59 61.56 14.24 -43.03
C PRO A 59 62.22 15.16 -42.00
N CYS A 60 61.47 15.48 -40.96
CA CYS A 60 61.93 16.24 -39.81
C CYS A 60 61.23 15.68 -38.55
N ASP A 61 61.50 16.26 -37.39
CA ASP A 61 60.83 15.94 -36.13
C ASP A 61 60.39 17.27 -35.51
N ASP A 62 59.08 17.46 -35.34
CA ASP A 62 58.52 18.69 -34.76
C ASP A 62 58.54 18.68 -33.23
N GLY A 63 59.06 17.60 -32.63
CA GLY A 63 59.18 17.39 -31.20
C GLY A 63 57.86 17.12 -30.49
N SER A 64 56.74 17.01 -31.22
CA SER A 64 55.42 16.82 -30.67
C SER A 64 54.99 15.35 -30.78
N LEU A 65 54.66 14.74 -29.63
CA LEU A 65 54.04 13.42 -29.57
C LEU A 65 52.58 13.42 -30.08
N CYS A 66 52.05 14.59 -30.45
CA CYS A 66 50.70 14.78 -30.97
C CYS A 66 50.61 14.76 -32.50
N THR A 67 51.73 14.52 -33.14
CA THR A 67 51.90 14.57 -34.58
C THR A 67 52.60 13.30 -35.05
N THR A 68 52.27 12.88 -36.26
CA THR A 68 52.90 11.75 -36.94
C THR A 68 53.16 12.13 -38.39
N ASP A 69 54.05 11.41 -39.06
CA ASP A 69 54.47 11.71 -40.44
C ASP A 69 55.05 13.14 -40.58
N ASP A 70 55.89 13.55 -39.63
CA ASP A 70 56.49 14.88 -39.60
C ASP A 70 57.31 15.18 -40.85
N PHE A 71 57.03 16.34 -41.45
CA PHE A 71 57.64 16.75 -42.70
C PHE A 71 57.81 18.26 -42.77
N CYS A 72 58.85 18.71 -43.46
CA CYS A 72 59.08 20.13 -43.66
C CYS A 72 57.99 20.74 -44.53
N LEU A 73 57.19 21.61 -43.93
CA LEU A 73 56.07 22.30 -44.57
C LEU A 73 56.59 23.42 -45.49
N PRO A 74 55.79 23.89 -46.47
CA PRO A 74 56.22 24.93 -47.41
C PRO A 74 56.64 26.27 -46.79
N ASN A 75 56.32 26.51 -45.52
CA ASN A 75 56.71 27.69 -44.75
C ASN A 75 58.03 27.52 -43.98
N GLY A 76 58.74 26.40 -44.14
CA GLY A 76 60.01 26.13 -43.46
C GLY A 76 59.87 25.65 -42.02
N VAL A 77 58.66 25.27 -41.60
CA VAL A 77 58.38 24.73 -40.26
C VAL A 77 58.21 23.22 -40.35
N CYS A 78 58.78 22.47 -39.40
CA CYS A 78 58.50 21.06 -39.27
C CYS A 78 57.11 20.85 -38.66
N GLY A 79 56.29 19.97 -39.25
CA GLY A 79 54.99 19.62 -38.69
C GLY A 79 54.44 18.30 -39.22
N GLY A 80 53.63 17.62 -38.42
CA GLY A 80 52.97 16.37 -38.80
C GLY A 80 51.44 16.41 -38.85
N LYS A 81 50.84 15.25 -39.09
CA LYS A 81 49.39 15.01 -39.00
C LYS A 81 48.99 14.79 -37.54
N PRO A 82 47.90 15.43 -37.05
CA PRO A 82 47.42 15.23 -35.68
C PRO A 82 47.07 13.76 -35.38
N VAL A 83 47.50 13.27 -34.23
CA VAL A 83 47.04 11.98 -33.68
C VAL A 83 45.64 12.11 -33.07
N SER A 84 44.84 11.06 -33.18
CA SER A 84 43.54 10.98 -32.49
C SER A 84 43.75 10.39 -31.09
N CYS A 85 43.34 11.15 -30.07
CA CYS A 85 43.38 10.73 -28.67
C CYS A 85 42.02 10.28 -28.15
N ASP A 86 41.06 9.94 -29.02
CA ASP A 86 39.73 9.49 -28.60
C ASP A 86 39.80 8.09 -27.96
N ASP A 87 39.59 7.98 -26.64
CA ASP A 87 39.55 6.70 -25.92
C ASP A 87 38.16 6.08 -25.86
N LYS A 88 37.15 6.75 -26.45
CA LYS A 88 35.73 6.37 -26.45
C LYS A 88 35.10 6.28 -25.06
N ASN A 89 35.73 6.84 -24.04
CA ASN A 89 35.16 6.89 -22.71
C ASN A 89 34.38 8.20 -22.53
N PRO A 90 33.05 8.15 -22.34
CA PRO A 90 32.25 9.36 -22.16
C PRO A 90 32.60 10.14 -20.87
N CYS A 91 33.37 9.53 -19.96
CA CYS A 91 33.78 10.11 -18.69
C CYS A 91 35.20 10.68 -18.69
N THR A 92 35.80 10.82 -19.87
CA THR A 92 37.08 11.50 -20.06
C THR A 92 36.91 12.65 -21.05
N LYS A 93 37.79 13.63 -20.91
CA LYS A 93 38.01 14.66 -21.91
C LYS A 93 39.36 14.42 -22.51
N ASP A 94 39.35 14.10 -23.79
CA ASP A 94 40.55 13.74 -24.52
C ASP A 94 41.25 14.98 -25.07
N SER A 95 42.56 15.02 -24.87
CA SER A 95 43.43 16.06 -25.39
C SER A 95 44.79 15.47 -25.72
N CYS A 96 45.56 16.21 -26.52
CA CYS A 96 46.94 15.84 -26.79
C CYS A 96 47.87 16.98 -26.37
N ALA A 97 48.83 16.66 -25.52
CA ALA A 97 49.86 17.57 -25.07
C ALA A 97 51.20 17.22 -25.76
N PRO A 98 51.83 18.14 -26.52
CA PRO A 98 53.02 17.84 -27.34
C PRO A 98 54.14 17.10 -26.61
N ALA A 99 54.36 17.37 -25.31
CA ALA A 99 55.41 16.75 -24.53
C ALA A 99 55.06 15.36 -23.94
N THR A 100 53.77 15.04 -23.78
CA THR A 100 53.31 13.83 -23.07
C THR A 100 52.42 12.92 -23.93
N GLY A 101 52.00 13.37 -25.11
CA GLY A 101 51.07 12.66 -25.98
C GLY A 101 49.62 12.78 -25.50
N CYS A 102 48.84 11.73 -25.73
CA CYS A 102 47.42 11.69 -25.37
C CYS A 102 47.20 11.73 -23.85
N VAL A 103 46.23 12.56 -23.43
CA VAL A 103 45.81 12.76 -22.05
C VAL A 103 44.29 12.66 -21.98
N HIS A 104 43.79 11.85 -21.04
CA HIS A 104 42.37 11.56 -20.83
C HIS A 104 41.96 12.02 -19.43
N GLU A 105 41.49 13.26 -19.30
CA GLU A 105 41.16 13.83 -17.99
C GLU A 105 39.74 13.44 -17.54
N PRO A 106 39.54 12.92 -16.33
CA PRO A 106 38.21 12.59 -15.81
C PRO A 106 37.24 13.79 -15.85
N THR A 107 36.02 13.57 -16.33
CA THR A 107 34.94 14.56 -16.32
C THR A 107 33.83 14.15 -15.36
N SER A 108 32.95 15.10 -15.05
CA SER A 108 31.68 14.86 -14.34
C SER A 108 30.51 15.12 -15.29
N GLY A 109 29.43 14.38 -15.11
CA GLY A 109 28.23 14.50 -15.94
C GLY A 109 27.49 13.18 -16.11
N LEU A 110 26.35 13.26 -16.81
CA LEU A 110 25.55 12.09 -17.15
C LEU A 110 26.29 11.22 -18.17
N CYS A 111 26.18 9.91 -18.00
CA CYS A 111 26.69 8.93 -18.93
C CYS A 111 25.72 7.75 -19.01
N ASN A 112 26.08 6.67 -19.70
CA ASN A 112 25.34 5.42 -19.72
C ASN A 112 26.35 4.28 -19.58
N ASP A 113 26.26 3.50 -18.51
CA ASP A 113 27.19 2.40 -18.22
C ASP A 113 26.80 1.09 -18.93
N GLY A 114 25.68 1.11 -19.66
CA GLY A 114 25.16 -0.01 -20.45
C GLY A 114 24.51 -1.10 -19.62
N ASN A 115 24.36 -0.90 -18.31
CA ASN A 115 23.80 -1.88 -17.39
C ASN A 115 22.35 -1.51 -17.05
N ALA A 116 21.39 -2.32 -17.49
CA ALA A 116 19.97 -2.13 -17.19
C ALA A 116 19.63 -2.30 -15.69
N CYS A 117 20.60 -2.71 -14.87
CA CYS A 117 20.49 -2.84 -13.42
C CYS A 117 20.97 -1.62 -12.65
N THR A 118 21.33 -0.56 -13.34
CA THR A 118 21.75 0.71 -12.76
C THR A 118 20.86 1.83 -13.30
N GLU A 119 20.66 2.84 -12.46
CA GLU A 119 20.00 4.09 -12.81
C GLU A 119 20.86 5.27 -12.34
N ASN A 120 20.56 6.47 -12.84
CA ASN A 120 21.30 7.69 -12.47
C ASN A 120 22.81 7.59 -12.76
N ASP A 121 23.17 6.97 -13.87
CA ASP A 121 24.54 6.81 -14.34
C ASP A 121 25.27 8.15 -14.44
N ASN A 122 26.39 8.25 -13.74
CA ASN A 122 27.21 9.44 -13.73
C ASN A 122 28.70 9.11 -13.81
N CYS A 123 29.44 10.03 -14.39
CA CYS A 123 30.88 9.97 -14.44
C CYS A 123 31.48 10.28 -13.06
N ALA A 124 32.21 9.32 -12.51
CA ALA A 124 33.01 9.46 -11.31
C ALA A 124 34.40 8.86 -11.55
N THR A 125 35.44 9.65 -11.29
CA THR A 125 36.86 9.23 -11.42
C THR A 125 37.21 8.57 -12.76
N GLY A 126 36.61 9.03 -13.86
CA GLY A 126 36.87 8.54 -15.22
C GLY A 126 36.10 7.27 -15.57
N LYS A 127 35.13 6.85 -14.74
CA LYS A 127 34.26 5.70 -15.00
C LYS A 127 32.80 6.11 -14.97
N CYS A 128 32.03 5.54 -15.88
CA CYS A 128 30.58 5.62 -15.84
C CYS A 128 30.03 4.53 -14.91
N ALA A 129 29.22 4.91 -13.93
CA ALA A 129 28.52 3.96 -13.07
C ALA A 129 27.22 4.58 -12.55
N GLY A 130 26.16 3.78 -12.45
CA GLY A 130 24.92 4.17 -11.77
C GLY A 130 24.72 3.54 -10.40
N THR A 131 23.55 3.83 -9.82
CA THR A 131 23.06 3.23 -8.58
C THR A 131 22.23 1.99 -8.88
N PRO A 132 22.39 0.87 -8.14
CA PRO A 132 21.61 -0.34 -8.38
C PRO A 132 20.09 -0.10 -8.31
N VAL A 133 19.35 -0.60 -9.28
CA VAL A 133 17.88 -0.60 -9.27
C VAL A 133 17.35 -1.62 -8.26
N ASN A 134 16.23 -1.30 -7.60
CA ASN A 134 15.54 -2.27 -6.75
C ASN A 134 14.55 -3.10 -7.60
N CYS A 135 14.81 -4.40 -7.71
CA CYS A 135 13.96 -5.33 -8.46
C CYS A 135 12.93 -6.06 -7.59
N ASP A 136 12.72 -5.67 -6.33
CA ASP A 136 11.72 -6.29 -5.46
C ASP A 136 10.28 -6.00 -5.95
N ASP A 137 9.59 -7.04 -6.43
CA ASP A 137 8.18 -6.97 -6.87
C ASP A 137 7.18 -7.22 -5.73
N LYS A 138 7.68 -7.49 -4.51
CA LYS A 138 6.93 -7.83 -3.30
C LYS A 138 6.12 -9.13 -3.39
N ASN A 139 6.41 -9.99 -4.36
CA ASN A 139 5.77 -11.29 -4.48
C ASN A 139 6.67 -12.37 -3.84
N GLN A 140 6.17 -12.99 -2.78
CA GLN A 140 6.91 -14.07 -2.09
C GLN A 140 7.14 -15.31 -2.96
N CYS A 141 6.40 -15.42 -4.07
CA CYS A 141 6.46 -16.53 -5.02
C CYS A 141 7.32 -16.25 -6.25
N THR A 142 8.10 -15.18 -6.22
CA THR A 142 9.15 -14.88 -7.20
C THR A 142 10.50 -14.70 -6.51
N ALA A 143 11.56 -15.04 -7.22
CA ALA A 143 12.92 -14.63 -6.90
C ALA A 143 13.32 -13.49 -7.82
N ASP A 144 13.65 -12.36 -7.21
CA ASP A 144 14.06 -11.16 -7.91
C ASP A 144 15.54 -11.20 -8.23
N SER A 145 15.85 -10.87 -9.48
CA SER A 145 17.20 -10.74 -9.96
C SER A 145 17.28 -9.61 -10.97
N CYS A 146 18.48 -9.14 -11.24
CA CYS A 146 18.68 -8.16 -12.29
C CYS A 146 19.73 -8.65 -13.27
N HIS A 147 19.37 -8.68 -14.55
CA HIS A 147 20.25 -9.08 -15.62
C HIS A 147 20.75 -7.84 -16.39
N PRO A 148 22.08 -7.64 -16.52
CA PRO A 148 22.63 -6.38 -17.05
C PRO A 148 22.11 -5.94 -18.43
N ALA A 149 21.67 -6.87 -19.27
CA ALA A 149 21.13 -6.52 -20.60
C ALA A 149 19.60 -6.33 -20.64
N SER A 150 18.86 -6.91 -19.69
CA SER A 150 17.39 -6.97 -19.77
C SER A 150 16.67 -6.36 -18.56
N GLY A 151 17.42 -5.93 -17.55
CA GLY A 151 16.88 -5.32 -16.33
C GLY A 151 16.33 -6.37 -15.35
N CYS A 152 15.37 -5.94 -14.54
CA CYS A 152 14.75 -6.77 -13.51
C CYS A 152 14.03 -7.99 -14.10
N GLN A 153 14.21 -9.13 -13.43
CA GLN A 153 13.60 -10.41 -13.76
C GLN A 153 13.03 -11.03 -12.49
N HIS A 154 11.80 -11.53 -12.58
CA HIS A 154 11.07 -12.17 -11.49
C HIS A 154 10.80 -13.62 -11.86
N THR A 155 11.56 -14.55 -11.28
CA THR A 155 11.46 -15.97 -11.63
C THR A 155 10.59 -16.70 -10.61
N GLN A 156 9.58 -17.44 -11.06
CA GLN A 156 8.69 -18.18 -10.16
C GLN A 156 9.48 -19.16 -9.28
N VAL A 157 9.18 -19.19 -7.99
CA VAL A 157 9.74 -20.15 -7.04
C VAL A 157 8.64 -21.00 -6.41
N ALA A 158 9.03 -22.20 -5.98
CA ALA A 158 8.21 -23.04 -5.11
C ALA A 158 8.64 -22.84 -3.66
N GLY A 159 7.71 -22.98 -2.72
CA GLY A 159 8.00 -22.83 -1.30
C GLY A 159 6.78 -22.39 -0.52
N PRO A 160 6.92 -22.30 0.82
CA PRO A 160 5.88 -21.72 1.66
C PRO A 160 5.76 -20.21 1.38
N CYS A 161 4.55 -19.71 1.49
CA CYS A 161 4.23 -18.28 1.43
C CYS A 161 3.04 -18.01 2.35
N ASP A 162 2.57 -16.75 2.42
CA ASP A 162 1.34 -16.36 3.12
C ASP A 162 0.43 -15.63 2.11
N ASP A 163 -0.74 -16.20 1.83
CA ASP A 163 -1.68 -15.63 0.85
C ASP A 163 -2.55 -14.50 1.46
N GLY A 164 -2.34 -14.22 2.75
CA GLY A 164 -3.02 -13.21 3.55
C GLY A 164 -4.42 -13.60 3.99
N LYS A 165 -4.89 -14.83 3.69
CA LYS A 165 -6.22 -15.30 4.05
C LYS A 165 -6.13 -16.20 5.28
N SER A 166 -6.66 -15.73 6.40
CA SER A 166 -6.70 -16.49 7.66
C SER A 166 -7.51 -17.79 7.60
N CYS A 167 -8.30 -17.99 6.54
CA CYS A 167 -9.13 -19.16 6.32
C CYS A 167 -8.44 -20.25 5.47
N THR A 168 -7.19 -20.06 5.06
CA THR A 168 -6.42 -21.06 4.35
C THR A 168 -5.28 -21.60 5.20
N GLU A 169 -4.92 -22.86 4.96
CA GLU A 169 -3.75 -23.52 5.53
C GLU A 169 -2.88 -24.09 4.41
N ASN A 170 -1.63 -24.39 4.73
CA ASN A 170 -0.66 -24.97 3.79
C ASN A 170 -0.42 -24.07 2.56
N ASP A 171 -0.33 -22.77 2.82
CA ASP A 171 -0.01 -21.76 1.83
C ASP A 171 1.33 -22.06 1.16
N HIS A 172 1.30 -22.11 -0.17
CA HIS A 172 2.46 -22.41 -0.99
C HIS A 172 2.39 -21.70 -2.34
N CYS A 173 3.56 -21.53 -2.93
CA CYS A 173 3.68 -20.92 -4.24
C CYS A 173 3.31 -21.91 -5.34
N GLU A 174 2.28 -21.57 -6.11
CA GLU A 174 1.85 -22.28 -7.30
C GLU A 174 1.76 -21.29 -8.48
N ALA A 175 2.49 -21.58 -9.57
CA ALA A 175 2.51 -20.75 -10.77
C ALA A 175 2.82 -19.25 -10.52
N GLY A 176 3.68 -18.94 -9.54
CA GLY A 176 4.08 -17.58 -9.18
C GLY A 176 3.06 -16.82 -8.33
N VAL A 177 2.05 -17.51 -7.79
CA VAL A 177 1.02 -16.95 -6.91
C VAL A 177 1.02 -17.72 -5.60
N CYS A 178 0.84 -17.01 -4.48
CA CYS A 178 0.63 -17.68 -3.20
C CYS A 178 -0.79 -18.21 -3.11
N VAL A 179 -0.93 -19.52 -2.93
CA VAL A 179 -2.23 -20.19 -2.83
C VAL A 179 -2.29 -21.03 -1.55
N GLY A 180 -3.39 -20.92 -0.83
CA GLY A 180 -3.68 -21.71 0.36
C GLY A 180 -4.79 -22.74 0.14
N THR A 181 -4.80 -23.79 0.96
CA THR A 181 -5.89 -24.77 1.01
C THR A 181 -6.97 -24.26 1.95
N PRO A 182 -8.23 -24.05 1.51
CA PRO A 182 -9.29 -23.61 2.40
C PRO A 182 -9.48 -24.55 3.59
N VAL A 183 -9.41 -24.01 4.80
CA VAL A 183 -9.87 -24.66 6.02
C VAL A 183 -11.22 -24.08 6.42
N GLY A 184 -12.23 -24.95 6.41
CA GLY A 184 -13.62 -24.54 6.59
C GLY A 184 -14.28 -24.09 5.29
N LEU A 185 -15.53 -23.63 5.39
CA LEU A 185 -16.39 -23.50 4.24
C LEU A 185 -16.27 -22.18 3.46
N CYS A 186 -15.65 -21.14 4.02
CA CYS A 186 -15.78 -19.79 3.47
C CYS A 186 -14.53 -18.94 3.51
N CYS A 187 -13.82 -18.89 2.38
CA CYS A 187 -12.61 -18.09 2.23
C CYS A 187 -12.78 -16.75 1.51
N THR A 188 -13.85 -16.58 0.74
CA THR A 188 -14.10 -15.34 -0.01
C THR A 188 -15.54 -14.87 0.16
N PRO A 189 -15.99 -14.57 1.39
CA PRO A 189 -17.27 -13.92 1.58
C PRO A 189 -17.26 -12.53 0.96
N GLU A 190 -18.35 -12.19 0.28
CA GLU A 190 -18.56 -10.85 -0.25
C GLU A 190 -19.33 -10.01 0.77
N TRP A 191 -18.77 -8.86 1.12
CA TRP A 191 -19.42 -7.85 1.96
C TRP A 191 -19.82 -6.66 1.09
N THR A 192 -21.01 -6.14 1.34
CA THR A 192 -21.55 -4.98 0.65
C THR A 192 -21.67 -3.83 1.64
N ALA A 193 -21.09 -2.69 1.29
CA ALA A 193 -21.41 -1.44 1.98
C ALA A 193 -22.81 -0.99 1.56
N PRO A 194 -23.60 -0.39 2.46
CA PRO A 194 -23.22 0.12 3.78
C PRO A 194 -23.37 -0.92 4.91
N VAL A 195 -22.54 -0.78 5.95
CA VAL A 195 -22.58 -1.60 7.17
C VAL A 195 -22.70 -0.67 8.39
N ASP A 196 -23.56 -1.02 9.34
CA ASP A 196 -23.67 -0.34 10.63
C ASP A 196 -23.29 -1.31 11.77
N ALA A 197 -22.60 -0.82 12.81
CA ALA A 197 -22.29 -1.55 14.03
C ALA A 197 -23.13 -1.03 15.20
N VAL A 198 -23.77 -1.95 15.92
CA VAL A 198 -24.52 -1.64 17.14
C VAL A 198 -23.56 -1.24 18.26
N TYR A 199 -23.84 -0.11 18.90
CA TYR A 199 -23.06 0.44 20.01
C TYR A 199 -23.89 0.68 21.27
N SER A 200 -25.21 0.53 21.18
CA SER A 200 -26.10 0.50 22.33
C SER A 200 -27.18 -0.55 22.09
N LEU A 201 -27.47 -1.35 23.13
CA LEU A 201 -28.49 -2.40 23.11
C LEU A 201 -29.17 -2.47 24.48
N GLU A 202 -30.49 -2.30 24.52
CA GLU A 202 -31.26 -2.19 25.75
C GLU A 202 -32.59 -2.92 25.61
N LEU A 203 -32.96 -3.76 26.58
CA LEU A 203 -34.34 -4.21 26.73
C LEU A 203 -35.20 -2.98 27.03
N GLY A 204 -36.19 -2.74 26.16
CA GLY A 204 -37.11 -1.62 26.33
C GLY A 204 -38.13 -1.86 27.44
N ALA A 205 -38.82 -0.80 27.85
CA ALA A 205 -39.91 -0.88 28.82
C ALA A 205 -41.25 -1.29 28.18
N SER A 206 -42.04 -2.12 28.87
CA SER A 206 -43.42 -2.42 28.48
C SER A 206 -44.30 -1.16 28.52
N GLY A 207 -45.14 -0.98 27.50
CA GLY A 207 -46.07 0.16 27.43
C GLY A 207 -45.41 1.53 27.30
N GLN A 208 -44.20 1.58 26.72
CA GLN A 208 -43.58 2.83 26.28
C GLN A 208 -43.39 2.87 24.74
N PRO A 209 -43.80 3.98 24.07
CA PRO A 209 -43.66 4.08 22.62
C PRO A 209 -42.21 4.00 22.16
N GLY A 210 -41.92 3.12 21.19
CA GLY A 210 -40.57 2.92 20.67
C GLY A 210 -39.67 2.06 21.56
N GLU A 211 -40.20 1.45 22.62
CA GLU A 211 -39.49 0.51 23.49
C GLU A 211 -39.87 -0.97 23.21
N GLY A 212 -40.87 -1.20 22.35
CA GLY A 212 -41.34 -2.52 21.89
C GLY A 212 -42.06 -2.41 20.54
N LEU A 213 -42.39 -3.54 19.91
CA LEU A 213 -43.11 -3.62 18.63
C LEU A 213 -44.25 -4.66 18.69
N ASP A 214 -45.25 -4.46 17.83
CA ASP A 214 -46.43 -5.33 17.70
C ASP A 214 -46.06 -6.53 16.85
N VAL A 215 -45.74 -7.62 17.54
CA VAL A 215 -45.16 -8.83 16.96
C VAL A 215 -46.23 -9.86 16.59
N ASP A 216 -47.49 -9.68 16.98
CA ASP A 216 -48.57 -10.62 16.66
C ASP A 216 -49.77 -9.98 15.96
N GLY A 217 -49.79 -8.65 15.82
CA GLY A 217 -50.83 -7.89 15.13
C GLY A 217 -52.14 -7.85 15.92
N LYS A 218 -52.14 -8.23 17.19
CA LYS A 218 -53.35 -8.31 18.02
C LYS A 218 -53.41 -7.11 18.96
N ALA A 219 -54.45 -6.28 18.81
CA ALA A 219 -54.66 -5.15 19.72
C ALA A 219 -54.75 -5.58 21.21
N SER A 220 -55.17 -6.82 21.50
CA SER A 220 -55.27 -7.35 22.86
C SER A 220 -53.94 -7.51 23.60
N THR A 221 -52.81 -7.56 22.90
CA THR A 221 -51.45 -7.68 23.47
C THR A 221 -50.72 -6.33 23.50
N CYS A 222 -51.38 -5.26 23.04
CA CYS A 222 -50.85 -3.90 23.07
C CYS A 222 -51.10 -3.16 24.39
N SER A 223 -50.34 -2.08 24.61
CA SER A 223 -50.53 -1.17 25.74
C SER A 223 -50.74 0.27 25.26
N PRO A 224 -51.90 0.90 25.52
CA PRO A 224 -53.16 0.28 25.94
C PRO A 224 -53.77 -0.57 24.80
N THR A 225 -54.61 -1.54 25.17
CA THR A 225 -55.15 -2.60 24.28
C THR A 225 -56.09 -2.11 23.18
N ASP A 226 -56.46 -0.84 23.20
CA ASP A 226 -57.38 -0.23 22.25
C ASP A 226 -56.67 0.41 21.04
N ASN A 227 -55.43 0.86 21.19
CA ASN A 227 -54.77 1.68 20.16
C ASN A 227 -53.25 1.53 20.06
N CYS A 228 -52.61 0.73 20.91
CA CYS A 228 -51.15 0.53 20.94
C CYS A 228 -50.34 1.84 21.02
N SER A 229 -50.95 2.95 21.46
CA SER A 229 -50.32 4.27 21.48
C SER A 229 -49.21 4.38 22.51
N GLY A 230 -49.23 3.53 23.54
CA GLY A 230 -48.16 3.33 24.49
C GLY A 230 -47.11 2.33 24.01
N GLY A 231 -47.22 1.74 22.82
CA GLY A 231 -46.37 0.63 22.39
C GLY A 231 -46.97 -0.74 22.69
N ILE A 232 -46.13 -1.77 22.76
CA ILE A 232 -46.55 -3.17 22.93
C ILE A 232 -46.09 -3.70 24.27
N ASP A 233 -46.70 -4.80 24.72
CA ASP A 233 -46.18 -5.52 25.88
C ASP A 233 -44.79 -6.05 25.53
N ASN A 234 -43.83 -5.72 26.39
CA ASN A 234 -42.48 -6.26 26.36
C ASN A 234 -42.36 -7.02 27.67
N SER A 235 -42.94 -8.21 27.71
CA SER A 235 -43.03 -9.04 28.90
C SER A 235 -41.64 -9.33 29.48
N MET A 236 -40.61 -9.39 28.63
CA MET A 236 -39.21 -9.50 29.04
C MET A 236 -38.60 -8.24 29.66
N SER A 237 -39.25 -7.08 29.57
CA SER A 237 -38.77 -5.82 30.16
C SER A 237 -38.57 -5.88 31.67
N VAL A 238 -39.20 -6.84 32.36
CA VAL A 238 -38.94 -7.14 33.77
C VAL A 238 -37.45 -7.42 34.05
N LEU A 239 -36.72 -7.91 33.04
CA LEU A 239 -35.29 -8.18 33.13
C LEU A 239 -34.41 -6.95 32.88
N ALA A 240 -34.96 -5.86 32.32
CA ALA A 240 -34.20 -4.68 31.90
C ALA A 240 -33.26 -4.11 32.99
N PRO A 241 -33.66 -4.01 34.29
CA PRO A 241 -32.77 -3.49 35.33
C PRO A 241 -31.49 -4.31 35.53
N VAL A 242 -31.53 -5.60 35.22
CA VAL A 242 -30.39 -6.52 35.38
C VAL A 242 -29.66 -6.71 34.06
N ALA A 243 -30.40 -6.85 32.94
CA ALA A 243 -29.84 -7.17 31.64
C ALA A 243 -29.16 -5.96 30.97
N ASN A 244 -29.76 -4.77 31.03
CA ASN A 244 -29.25 -3.60 30.28
C ASN A 244 -27.82 -3.20 30.69
N PRO A 245 -27.46 -3.15 31.99
CA PRO A 245 -26.08 -2.86 32.38
C PRO A 245 -25.07 -3.87 31.84
N GLU A 246 -25.42 -5.16 31.80
CA GLU A 246 -24.53 -6.22 31.32
C GLU A 246 -24.41 -6.24 29.79
N LEU A 247 -25.52 -6.02 29.06
CA LEU A 247 -25.51 -5.87 27.61
C LEU A 247 -24.60 -4.71 27.17
N GLN A 248 -24.72 -3.56 27.84
CA GLN A 248 -23.89 -2.40 27.52
C GLN A 248 -22.40 -2.64 27.83
N LYS A 249 -22.08 -3.32 28.94
CA LYS A 249 -20.70 -3.73 29.24
C LYS A 249 -20.16 -4.69 28.18
N ALA A 250 -20.96 -5.65 27.73
CA ALA A 250 -20.55 -6.63 26.73
C ALA A 250 -20.28 -5.98 25.36
N LEU A 251 -21.11 -5.01 24.96
CA LEU A 251 -20.86 -4.18 23.76
C LEU A 251 -19.57 -3.38 23.89
N GLN A 252 -19.36 -2.67 25.00
CA GLN A 252 -18.17 -1.84 25.23
C GLN A 252 -16.87 -2.65 25.26
N LYS A 253 -16.91 -3.90 25.74
CA LYS A 253 -15.77 -4.81 25.72
C LYS A 253 -15.53 -5.46 24.37
N GLY A 254 -16.51 -5.40 23.46
CA GLY A 254 -16.50 -6.13 22.19
C GLY A 254 -16.76 -7.63 22.35
N ASP A 255 -17.32 -8.05 23.49
CA ASP A 255 -17.76 -9.43 23.74
C ASP A 255 -19.03 -9.76 22.94
N VAL A 256 -19.87 -8.73 22.72
CA VAL A 256 -21.01 -8.77 21.81
C VAL A 256 -20.75 -7.80 20.67
N VAL A 257 -20.81 -8.29 19.44
CA VAL A 257 -20.74 -7.49 18.22
C VAL A 257 -21.96 -7.82 17.38
N VAL A 258 -22.71 -6.80 16.96
CA VAL A 258 -23.83 -6.95 16.03
C VAL A 258 -23.63 -5.94 14.91
N LEU A 259 -23.52 -6.44 13.68
CA LEU A 259 -23.41 -5.62 12.48
C LEU A 259 -24.63 -5.83 11.59
N PHE A 260 -25.14 -4.74 11.02
CA PHE A 260 -26.16 -4.74 9.98
C PHE A 260 -25.51 -4.43 8.64
N GLU A 261 -25.53 -5.38 7.72
CA GLU A 261 -25.09 -5.18 6.33
C GLU A 261 -26.31 -5.00 5.42
N HIS A 262 -26.40 -3.85 4.73
CA HIS A 262 -27.55 -3.48 3.92
C HIS A 262 -27.38 -3.88 2.44
N ARG A 263 -27.46 -5.20 2.16
CA ARG A 263 -27.26 -5.78 0.82
C ARG A 263 -28.36 -5.37 -0.16
N GLY A 264 -28.01 -4.50 -1.12
CA GLY A 264 -28.97 -3.97 -2.08
C GLY A 264 -29.81 -2.81 -1.53
N PHE A 265 -29.25 -2.08 -0.55
CA PHE A 265 -29.88 -0.92 0.07
C PHE A 265 -30.50 0.02 -0.96
N ASN A 266 -31.75 0.39 -0.71
CA ASN A 266 -32.49 1.37 -1.47
C ASN A 266 -33.54 2.04 -0.56
N THR A 267 -34.01 3.21 -0.96
CA THR A 267 -34.99 4.02 -0.20
C THR A 267 -36.34 4.13 -0.91
N ASN A 268 -36.55 3.38 -2.00
CA ASN A 268 -37.75 3.43 -2.83
C ASN A 268 -38.82 2.41 -2.40
N GLY A 269 -38.62 1.73 -1.26
CA GLY A 269 -39.51 0.70 -0.73
C GLY A 269 -39.31 -0.70 -1.33
N THR A 270 -38.34 -0.89 -2.22
CA THR A 270 -38.02 -2.22 -2.76
C THR A 270 -37.36 -3.07 -1.68
N PRO A 271 -37.84 -4.31 -1.42
CA PRO A 271 -37.22 -5.20 -0.45
C PRO A 271 -35.75 -5.48 -0.76
N PHE A 272 -34.93 -5.55 0.28
CA PHE A 272 -33.52 -5.91 0.21
C PHE A 272 -33.14 -6.79 1.42
N MET A 273 -31.93 -7.35 1.40
CA MET A 273 -31.44 -8.19 2.49
C MET A 273 -30.72 -7.33 3.53
N LEU A 274 -31.25 -7.30 4.75
CA LEU A 274 -30.55 -6.78 5.92
C LEU A 274 -29.87 -7.95 6.63
N ALA A 275 -28.59 -8.15 6.36
CA ALA A 275 -27.81 -9.26 6.88
C ALA A 275 -27.18 -8.94 8.24
N PHE A 276 -27.06 -9.97 9.09
CA PHE A 276 -26.60 -9.85 10.47
C PHE A 276 -25.29 -10.57 10.63
N TRP A 277 -24.32 -9.86 11.19
CA TRP A 277 -23.02 -10.42 11.49
C TRP A 277 -22.68 -10.27 12.96
N GLY A 278 -22.10 -11.34 13.50
CA GLY A 278 -21.37 -11.36 14.75
C GLY A 278 -19.88 -11.43 14.47
N GLY A 279 -19.05 -11.08 15.43
CA GLY A 279 -17.63 -10.94 15.16
C GLY A 279 -16.79 -10.44 16.32
N ALA A 280 -15.72 -9.70 15.99
CA ALA A 280 -14.93 -8.94 16.95
C ALA A 280 -14.45 -7.63 16.32
N PRO A 281 -14.24 -6.58 17.13
CA PRO A 281 -13.57 -5.38 16.63
C PRO A 281 -12.12 -5.69 16.27
N VAL A 282 -11.64 -5.12 15.15
CA VAL A 282 -10.20 -5.15 14.79
C VAL A 282 -9.39 -4.37 15.82
N ASN A 283 -9.89 -3.21 16.24
CA ASN A 283 -9.29 -2.39 17.28
C ASN A 283 -10.21 -2.33 18.51
N LYS A 284 -9.80 -2.97 19.61
CA LYS A 284 -10.56 -3.05 20.87
C LYS A 284 -10.83 -1.69 21.53
N GLY A 285 -10.13 -0.62 21.15
CA GLY A 285 -10.35 0.73 21.67
C GLY A 285 -11.27 1.60 20.81
N CYS A 286 -11.83 1.07 19.72
CA CYS A 286 -12.67 1.85 18.81
C CYS A 286 -14.08 2.03 19.39
N ASP A 287 -14.51 3.28 19.56
CA ASP A 287 -15.88 3.61 19.95
C ASP A 287 -16.76 3.90 18.72
N PRO A 288 -17.63 2.96 18.32
CA PRO A 288 -18.52 3.12 17.17
C PRO A 288 -19.51 4.29 17.32
N SER A 289 -19.77 4.80 18.53
CA SER A 289 -20.64 5.97 18.71
C SER A 289 -19.99 7.28 18.26
N GLN A 290 -18.65 7.31 18.16
CA GLN A 290 -17.87 8.51 17.84
C GLN A 290 -17.21 8.44 16.46
N GLN A 291 -16.90 7.24 15.97
CA GLN A 291 -16.17 7.06 14.71
C GLN A 291 -16.52 5.72 14.04
N SER A 292 -16.20 5.62 12.74
CA SER A 292 -16.38 4.36 12.01
C SER A 292 -15.35 3.33 12.44
N CYS A 293 -15.82 2.21 12.99
CA CYS A 293 -14.97 1.09 13.41
C CYS A 293 -14.89 -0.02 12.37
N THR A 294 -13.84 -0.83 12.45
CA THR A 294 -13.62 -1.99 11.58
C THR A 294 -13.73 -3.28 12.38
N TYR A 295 -14.41 -4.27 11.81
CA TYR A 295 -14.72 -5.54 12.46
C TYR A 295 -14.29 -6.74 11.61
N LEU A 296 -14.01 -7.84 12.27
CA LEU A 296 -13.89 -9.18 11.68
C LEU A 296 -15.17 -9.95 11.96
N VAL A 297 -15.66 -10.70 10.97
CA VAL A 297 -16.87 -11.52 11.09
C VAL A 297 -16.54 -12.93 11.50
N ASP A 298 -17.34 -13.51 12.39
CA ASP A 298 -17.19 -14.90 12.81
C ASP A 298 -17.65 -15.88 11.70
N PRO A 299 -16.82 -16.85 11.28
CA PRO A 299 -17.18 -17.82 10.24
C PRO A 299 -18.50 -18.55 10.48
N VAL A 300 -18.90 -18.75 11.74
CA VAL A 300 -20.16 -19.44 12.10
C VAL A 300 -21.43 -18.68 11.69
N MET A 301 -21.29 -17.43 11.25
CA MET A 301 -22.41 -16.59 10.78
C MET A 301 -22.76 -16.84 9.30
N MET A 302 -22.02 -17.70 8.61
CA MET A 302 -22.18 -17.98 7.19
C MET A 302 -22.66 -19.41 6.91
N ASN A 303 -23.48 -19.53 5.87
CA ASN A 303 -23.92 -20.82 5.36
C ASN A 303 -22.84 -21.43 4.47
N GLN A 304 -23.15 -22.60 3.88
CA GLN A 304 -22.20 -23.31 3.03
C GLN A 304 -21.85 -22.61 1.71
N GLU A 305 -22.60 -21.59 1.34
CA GLU A 305 -22.42 -20.76 0.15
C GLU A 305 -21.78 -19.40 0.47
N CYS A 306 -21.30 -19.22 1.70
CA CYS A 306 -20.70 -17.98 2.19
C CYS A 306 -21.63 -16.77 2.11
N LYS A 307 -22.92 -17.04 2.28
CA LYS A 307 -23.97 -16.05 2.46
C LYS A 307 -24.33 -15.96 3.94
N PRO A 308 -24.81 -14.79 4.40
CA PRO A 308 -25.29 -14.63 5.77
C PRO A 308 -26.36 -15.68 6.09
N MET A 309 -26.18 -16.42 7.17
CA MET A 309 -27.22 -17.31 7.69
C MET A 309 -28.38 -16.52 8.29
N TYR A 310 -28.08 -15.34 8.82
CA TYR A 310 -28.99 -14.55 9.63
C TYR A 310 -29.29 -13.21 8.98
N GLY A 311 -30.58 -12.84 9.02
CA GLY A 311 -31.03 -11.52 8.65
C GLY A 311 -32.46 -11.51 8.14
N PHE A 312 -32.84 -10.37 7.56
CA PHE A 312 -34.17 -10.12 7.01
C PHE A 312 -34.08 -9.92 5.50
N ASN A 313 -34.62 -10.86 4.74
CA ASN A 313 -34.65 -10.78 3.27
C ASN A 313 -35.74 -9.83 2.72
N ASN A 314 -36.57 -9.28 3.60
CA ASN A 314 -37.71 -8.43 3.28
C ASN A 314 -37.56 -7.00 3.86
N ALA A 315 -36.33 -6.58 4.20
CA ALA A 315 -36.09 -5.25 4.72
C ALA A 315 -36.44 -4.20 3.67
N LYS A 316 -37.13 -3.13 4.07
CA LYS A 316 -37.54 -2.03 3.17
C LYS A 316 -37.37 -0.70 3.87
N VAL A 317 -37.00 0.32 3.09
CA VAL A 317 -36.91 1.70 3.57
C VAL A 317 -37.86 2.58 2.76
N VAL A 318 -38.70 3.34 3.47
CA VAL A 318 -39.56 4.38 2.89
C VAL A 318 -39.26 5.68 3.61
N GLY A 319 -38.74 6.67 2.88
CA GLY A 319 -38.16 7.88 3.49
C GLY A 319 -36.92 7.51 4.30
N ASN A 320 -36.99 7.65 5.62
CA ASN A 320 -35.95 7.24 6.56
C ASN A 320 -36.37 6.08 7.50
N LYS A 321 -37.58 5.52 7.31
CA LYS A 321 -38.08 4.43 8.15
C LYS A 321 -37.71 3.10 7.53
N LEU A 322 -36.90 2.31 8.23
CA LEU A 322 -36.62 0.91 7.92
C LEU A 322 -37.62 0.01 8.64
N THR A 323 -38.17 -0.97 7.92
CA THR A 323 -38.93 -2.07 8.50
C THR A 323 -38.44 -3.39 7.91
N ALA A 324 -38.34 -4.44 8.73
CA ALA A 324 -37.95 -5.78 8.28
C ALA A 324 -38.62 -6.85 9.14
N GLY A 325 -38.75 -8.07 8.63
CA GLY A 325 -39.42 -9.17 9.33
C GLY A 325 -40.95 -9.02 9.38
N GLY A 326 -41.56 -9.54 10.44
CA GLY A 326 -43.00 -9.50 10.70
C GLY A 326 -43.57 -10.83 11.19
N VAL A 327 -44.91 -10.92 11.32
CA VAL A 327 -45.62 -12.14 11.72
C VAL A 327 -45.26 -13.30 10.78
N GLY A 328 -44.87 -14.44 11.36
CA GLY A 328 -44.40 -15.63 10.64
C GLY A 328 -42.90 -15.63 10.30
N TYR A 329 -42.17 -14.54 10.59
CA TYR A 329 -40.73 -14.49 10.38
C TYR A 329 -39.99 -15.09 11.60
N ASN A 330 -39.63 -16.37 11.52
CA ASN A 330 -38.88 -17.04 12.59
C ASN A 330 -37.38 -16.82 12.39
N TRP A 331 -36.74 -16.19 13.35
CA TRP A 331 -35.32 -15.88 13.30
C TRP A 331 -34.52 -16.79 14.23
N PRO A 332 -33.69 -17.71 13.71
CA PRO A 332 -32.80 -18.50 14.53
C PRO A 332 -31.66 -17.62 15.06
N LEU A 333 -31.41 -17.70 16.37
CA LEU A 333 -30.34 -17.03 17.06
C LEU A 333 -29.41 -18.08 17.68
N HIS A 334 -28.17 -18.13 17.21
CA HIS A 334 -27.16 -19.04 17.71
C HIS A 334 -26.18 -18.27 18.59
N ILE A 335 -26.23 -18.52 19.90
CA ILE A 335 -25.40 -17.82 20.88
C ILE A 335 -24.27 -18.76 21.31
N PRO A 336 -23.00 -18.48 20.95
CA PRO A 336 -21.89 -19.21 21.51
C PRO A 336 -21.80 -18.89 23.01
N VAL A 337 -21.76 -19.92 23.84
CA VAL A 337 -21.40 -19.78 25.26
C VAL A 337 -20.02 -20.39 25.50
N THR A 338 -19.45 -20.07 26.67
CA THR A 338 -18.15 -20.59 27.09
C THR A 338 -18.08 -22.12 26.94
N GLY A 339 -16.88 -22.65 26.67
CA GLY A 339 -16.70 -24.09 26.47
C GLY A 339 -17.23 -24.65 25.14
N GLY A 340 -17.56 -23.80 24.17
CA GLY A 340 -17.89 -24.22 22.80
C GLY A 340 -19.31 -24.77 22.61
N THR A 341 -20.17 -24.63 23.63
CA THR A 341 -21.60 -24.98 23.50
C THR A 341 -22.31 -23.87 22.72
N MET A 342 -23.12 -24.24 21.73
CA MET A 342 -23.98 -23.32 21.00
C MET A 342 -25.40 -23.42 21.55
N ILE A 343 -25.92 -22.29 22.02
CA ILE A 343 -27.33 -22.18 22.38
C ILE A 343 -28.12 -21.83 21.12
N HIS A 344 -29.15 -22.63 20.83
CA HIS A 344 -30.08 -22.37 19.73
C HIS A 344 -31.39 -21.81 20.29
N LEU A 345 -31.69 -20.56 19.96
CA LEU A 345 -32.96 -19.91 20.25
C LEU A 345 -33.66 -19.59 18.94
N THR A 346 -34.99 -19.61 18.93
CA THR A 346 -35.77 -19.08 17.81
C THR A 346 -36.59 -17.90 18.33
N VAL A 347 -36.41 -16.75 17.70
CA VAL A 347 -37.26 -15.58 17.92
C VAL A 347 -38.39 -15.66 16.89
N ALA A 348 -39.59 -16.02 17.35
CA ALA A 348 -40.78 -16.04 16.52
C ALA A 348 -41.25 -14.62 16.20
N ASN A 349 -41.87 -14.43 15.04
CA ASN A 349 -42.36 -13.13 14.56
C ASN A 349 -41.32 -12.00 14.67
N ALA A 350 -40.06 -12.32 14.41
CA ALA A 350 -38.96 -11.38 14.51
C ALA A 350 -39.16 -10.22 13.54
N GLN A 351 -38.92 -9.01 14.02
CA GLN A 351 -39.11 -7.80 13.24
C GLN A 351 -38.23 -6.65 13.71
N ILE A 352 -37.94 -5.75 12.78
CA ILE A 352 -37.24 -4.50 13.05
C ILE A 352 -38.10 -3.33 12.60
N GLN A 353 -38.15 -2.30 13.43
CA GLN A 353 -38.50 -0.96 13.01
C GLN A 353 -37.42 0.00 13.47
N ALA A 354 -36.85 0.78 12.54
CA ALA A 354 -35.79 1.71 12.83
C ALA A 354 -35.91 2.98 12.00
N THR A 355 -35.28 4.04 12.49
CA THR A 355 -35.07 5.28 11.75
C THR A 355 -33.60 5.35 11.33
N LEU A 356 -33.37 5.59 10.05
CA LEU A 356 -32.04 5.76 9.47
C LEU A 356 -31.68 7.24 9.38
N THR A 357 -30.44 7.57 9.74
CA THR A 357 -29.80 8.80 9.28
C THR A 357 -29.10 8.51 7.97
N ILE A 358 -29.48 9.18 6.89
CA ILE A 358 -28.94 8.94 5.54
C ILE A 358 -28.08 10.13 5.12
N SER A 359 -26.84 9.87 4.73
CA SER A 359 -25.91 10.86 4.17
C SER A 359 -25.35 10.35 2.84
N LEU A 360 -25.36 11.20 1.81
CA LEU A 360 -24.88 10.86 0.46
C LEU A 360 -25.49 9.55 -0.08
N GLY A 361 -26.77 9.30 0.21
CA GLY A 361 -27.51 8.12 -0.23
C GLY A 361 -27.20 6.82 0.54
N LYS A 362 -26.43 6.87 1.63
CA LYS A 362 -26.08 5.72 2.47
C LYS A 362 -26.57 5.93 3.91
N PRO A 363 -27.07 4.89 4.61
CA PRO A 363 -27.26 4.95 6.05
C PRO A 363 -25.90 5.16 6.71
N VAL A 364 -25.87 6.10 7.65
CA VAL A 364 -24.69 6.41 8.47
C VAL A 364 -24.94 6.20 9.96
N ALA A 365 -26.22 6.13 10.36
CA ALA A 365 -26.66 5.73 11.68
C ALA A 365 -28.06 5.12 11.60
N MET A 366 -28.39 4.28 12.57
CA MET A 366 -29.66 3.58 12.67
C MET A 366 -30.06 3.49 14.14
N GLU A 367 -31.28 3.92 14.46
CA GLU A 367 -31.85 3.80 15.82
C GLU A 367 -33.23 3.16 15.72
N GLY A 368 -33.48 2.11 16.50
CA GLY A 368 -34.71 1.35 16.38
C GLY A 368 -34.90 0.28 17.43
N VAL A 369 -35.87 -0.59 17.16
CA VAL A 369 -36.23 -1.74 17.99
C VAL A 369 -36.17 -2.99 17.14
N LEU A 370 -35.48 -4.00 17.65
CA LEU A 370 -35.58 -5.39 17.24
C LEU A 370 -36.51 -6.09 18.22
N ALA A 371 -37.59 -6.69 17.71
CA ALA A 371 -38.59 -7.33 18.54
C ALA A 371 -38.98 -8.70 18.01
N GLY A 372 -39.59 -9.50 18.88
CA GLY A 372 -40.18 -10.78 18.52
C GLY A 372 -40.83 -11.43 19.74
N ALA A 373 -41.15 -12.71 19.61
CA ALA A 373 -41.63 -13.56 20.69
C ALA A 373 -40.62 -14.69 20.92
N VAL A 374 -40.19 -14.89 22.15
CA VAL A 374 -39.28 -15.98 22.49
C VAL A 374 -40.07 -17.05 23.25
N PRO A 375 -40.22 -18.26 22.69
CA PRO A 375 -40.83 -19.36 23.40
C PRO A 375 -40.07 -19.65 24.68
N LYS A 376 -40.79 -19.68 25.81
CA LYS A 376 -40.14 -19.89 27.11
C LYS A 376 -39.43 -21.23 27.19
N ALA A 377 -40.00 -22.25 26.54
CA ALA A 377 -39.39 -23.57 26.39
C ALA A 377 -37.98 -23.48 25.80
N SER A 378 -37.77 -22.64 24.78
CA SER A 378 -36.44 -22.45 24.17
C SER A 378 -35.44 -21.82 25.15
N ILE A 379 -35.88 -20.90 26.02
CA ILE A 379 -35.02 -20.33 27.07
C ILE A 379 -34.68 -21.38 28.13
N VAL A 380 -35.66 -22.21 28.50
CA VAL A 380 -35.45 -23.33 29.44
C VAL A 380 -34.45 -24.33 28.87
N ASP A 381 -34.58 -24.69 27.59
CA ASP A 381 -33.65 -25.60 26.91
C ASP A 381 -32.25 -24.99 26.81
N ALA A 382 -32.15 -23.69 26.55
CA ALA A 382 -30.91 -22.95 26.61
C ALA A 382 -30.26 -23.02 28.00
N ILE A 383 -31.01 -22.77 29.08
CA ILE A 383 -30.50 -22.88 30.47
C ILE A 383 -30.02 -24.30 30.77
N LYS A 384 -30.76 -25.32 30.33
CA LYS A 384 -30.38 -26.74 30.54
C LYS A 384 -29.10 -27.13 29.82
N ALA A 385 -28.84 -26.53 28.65
CA ALA A 385 -27.66 -26.77 27.85
C ALA A 385 -26.37 -26.13 28.42
N ILE A 386 -26.48 -25.13 29.30
CA ILE A 386 -25.31 -24.51 29.94
C ILE A 386 -24.60 -25.54 30.83
N PRO A 387 -23.29 -25.77 30.70
CA PRO A 387 -22.53 -26.64 31.62
C PRO A 387 -22.60 -26.16 33.08
N ASP A 388 -22.69 -27.07 34.05
CA ASP A 388 -22.91 -26.71 35.46
C ASP A 388 -21.75 -25.88 36.06
N ASP A 389 -20.53 -26.08 35.57
CA ASP A 389 -19.33 -25.34 35.95
C ASP A 389 -19.29 -23.90 35.38
N GLN A 390 -20.21 -23.56 34.49
CA GLN A 390 -20.38 -22.23 33.92
C GLN A 390 -21.57 -21.46 34.50
N LEU A 391 -22.34 -22.08 35.39
CA LEU A 391 -23.36 -21.36 36.12
C LEU A 391 -22.70 -20.38 37.09
N PRO A 392 -23.29 -19.18 37.29
CA PRO A 392 -22.79 -18.25 38.29
C PRO A 392 -22.72 -18.93 39.67
N PRO A 393 -21.69 -18.62 40.50
CA PRO A 393 -21.53 -19.27 41.80
C PRO A 393 -22.78 -19.19 42.67
N GLY A 394 -23.27 -20.35 43.13
CA GLY A 394 -24.45 -20.44 44.00
C GLY A 394 -25.80 -20.48 43.27
N LEU A 395 -25.83 -20.51 41.94
CA LEU A 395 -27.03 -20.70 41.14
C LEU A 395 -27.10 -22.12 40.57
N THR A 396 -28.29 -22.71 40.60
CA THR A 396 -28.60 -23.98 39.91
C THR A 396 -29.49 -23.71 38.70
N LYS A 397 -29.51 -24.66 37.74
CA LYS A 397 -30.43 -24.61 36.60
C LYS A 397 -31.89 -24.48 37.03
N ASP A 398 -32.29 -25.25 38.05
CA ASP A 398 -33.66 -25.20 38.58
C ASP A 398 -34.00 -23.85 39.20
N MET A 399 -33.05 -23.20 39.87
CA MET A 399 -33.25 -21.83 40.38
C MET A 399 -33.44 -20.84 39.23
N LEU A 400 -32.63 -20.93 38.16
CA LEU A 400 -32.76 -20.06 36.99
C LEU A 400 -34.10 -20.27 36.26
N ILE A 401 -34.51 -21.53 36.07
CA ILE A 401 -35.80 -21.88 35.46
C ILE A 401 -36.94 -21.37 36.35
N GLY A 402 -36.86 -21.56 37.67
CA GLY A 402 -37.86 -21.04 38.61
C GLY A 402 -37.96 -19.51 38.60
N MET A 403 -36.83 -18.81 38.48
CA MET A 403 -36.81 -17.34 38.32
C MET A 403 -37.43 -16.91 37.00
N LEU A 404 -37.11 -17.60 35.90
CA LEU A 404 -37.72 -17.38 34.59
C LEU A 404 -39.24 -17.56 34.68
N ASP A 405 -39.70 -18.59 35.41
CA ASP A 405 -41.11 -18.86 35.62
C ASP A 405 -41.85 -17.81 36.43
N MET A 406 -41.19 -17.25 37.43
CA MET A 406 -41.75 -16.23 38.30
C MET A 406 -41.80 -14.85 37.63
N LEU A 407 -40.76 -14.50 36.87
CA LEU A 407 -40.57 -13.14 36.36
C LEU A 407 -41.18 -12.95 34.98
N ILE A 408 -41.02 -13.92 34.07
CA ILE A 408 -41.45 -13.78 32.67
C ILE A 408 -42.80 -14.47 32.48
N LYS A 409 -43.78 -13.69 32.03
CA LYS A 409 -45.12 -14.17 31.65
C LYS A 409 -45.19 -14.32 30.15
N ASN A 410 -45.77 -15.42 29.70
CA ASN A 410 -46.13 -15.57 28.30
C ASN A 410 -47.33 -14.67 28.00
N ASP A 411 -47.22 -13.90 26.93
CA ASP A 411 -48.22 -12.94 26.46
C ASP A 411 -48.54 -13.14 24.97
N ILE A 412 -47.83 -14.06 24.30
CA ILE A 412 -48.01 -14.38 22.88
C ILE A 412 -48.28 -15.88 22.71
N ASP A 413 -49.19 -16.17 21.78
CA ASP A 413 -49.50 -17.50 21.24
C ASP A 413 -48.84 -17.62 19.86
N THR A 414 -47.79 -18.44 19.75
CA THR A 414 -46.98 -18.59 18.53
C THR A 414 -47.39 -19.76 17.65
N ASP A 415 -48.15 -20.73 18.16
CA ASP A 415 -48.58 -21.93 17.43
C ASP A 415 -50.08 -21.93 17.04
N GLY A 416 -50.84 -20.96 17.56
CA GLY A 416 -52.25 -20.75 17.26
C GLY A 416 -53.20 -21.62 18.07
N ASP A 417 -52.73 -22.32 19.11
CA ASP A 417 -53.55 -23.21 19.95
C ASP A 417 -54.39 -22.47 21.01
N LYS A 418 -54.24 -21.13 21.09
CA LYS A 418 -54.87 -20.19 22.03
C LYS A 418 -54.28 -20.21 23.44
N ASN A 419 -53.19 -20.93 23.68
CA ASN A 419 -52.38 -20.85 24.88
C ASN A 419 -51.19 -19.92 24.64
N LEU A 420 -50.86 -19.12 25.64
CA LEU A 420 -49.70 -18.23 25.54
C LEU A 420 -48.45 -19.05 25.86
N ASP A 421 -47.58 -19.22 24.88
CA ASP A 421 -46.40 -20.10 24.90
C ASP A 421 -45.06 -19.32 24.79
N ALA A 422 -45.14 -18.04 24.40
CA ALA A 422 -43.98 -17.17 24.23
C ALA A 422 -44.13 -15.84 24.96
N ALA A 423 -42.98 -15.25 25.25
CA ALA A 423 -42.83 -13.95 25.87
C ALA A 423 -42.36 -12.94 24.81
N SER A 424 -43.09 -11.84 24.66
CA SER A 424 -42.69 -10.69 23.85
C SER A 424 -41.37 -10.08 24.34
N VAL A 425 -40.52 -9.72 23.38
CA VAL A 425 -39.26 -9.01 23.63
C VAL A 425 -39.12 -7.84 22.67
N GLY A 426 -38.73 -6.70 23.23
CA GLY A 426 -38.31 -5.50 22.50
C GLY A 426 -36.92 -5.09 22.95
N VAL A 427 -35.98 -5.08 22.01
CA VAL A 427 -34.60 -4.65 22.23
C VAL A 427 -34.33 -3.40 21.41
N LYS A 428 -34.16 -2.28 22.08
CA LYS A 428 -33.70 -1.04 21.46
C LYS A 428 -32.24 -1.16 21.08
N PHE A 429 -31.89 -0.56 19.96
CA PHE A 429 -30.51 -0.45 19.54
C PHE A 429 -30.20 0.90 18.92
N LYS A 430 -28.93 1.28 19.03
CA LYS A 430 -28.32 2.33 18.21
C LYS A 430 -27.12 1.75 17.50
N ALA A 431 -27.00 2.08 16.23
CA ALA A 431 -25.91 1.65 15.37
C ALA A 431 -25.36 2.83 14.56
N ALA A 432 -24.09 2.74 14.21
CA ALA A 432 -23.36 3.76 13.46
C ALA A 432 -22.52 3.09 12.36
N SER A 433 -22.10 3.88 11.36
CA SER A 433 -21.30 3.39 10.23
C SER A 433 -20.11 2.54 10.68
N ALA A 434 -19.88 1.43 9.97
CA ALA A 434 -18.79 0.51 10.22
C ALA A 434 -18.27 -0.10 8.92
N SER A 435 -17.19 -0.88 9.04
CA SER A 435 -16.61 -1.66 7.94
C SER A 435 -16.28 -3.08 8.39
N ILE A 436 -16.32 -4.02 7.46
CA ILE A 436 -15.89 -5.41 7.67
C ILE A 436 -14.54 -5.57 6.95
N ALA A 437 -13.50 -5.94 7.70
CA ALA A 437 -12.17 -6.19 7.14
C ALA A 437 -12.00 -7.59 6.58
N GLY A 438 -12.79 -8.55 7.07
CA GLY A 438 -12.66 -9.95 6.69
C GLY A 438 -13.20 -10.87 7.78
N LEU A 439 -12.64 -12.07 7.81
CA LEU A 439 -13.02 -13.11 8.76
C LEU A 439 -12.13 -13.12 9.99
N LYS A 440 -12.70 -13.58 11.10
CA LYS A 440 -11.90 -14.00 12.25
C LYS A 440 -11.01 -15.19 11.83
N PRO A 441 -9.72 -15.18 12.21
CA PRO A 441 -8.84 -16.33 12.06
C PRO A 441 -9.34 -17.56 12.79
#